data_AF-A0A846W5F7-F1
#
_entry.id   AF-A0A846W5F7-F1
#
_cell.length_a   1.000
_cell.length_b   1.000
_cell.length_c   1.000
_cell.angle_alpha   90.00
_cell.angle_beta   90.00
_cell.angle_gamma   90.00
#
_symmetry.space_group_name_H-M   'P 1'
#
loop_
_entity.id
_entity.type
_entity.pdbx_description
1 polymer ?
#
loop_
_entity_poly.entity_id
_entity_poly.type
_entity_poly.pdbx_seq_one_letter_code
_entity_poly.pdbx_strand_id
1 'polypeptide(L)'
;MATQRTARPGWLAWDNYFVGVVGLVLGLCFGTCAALIAGPGRNLAAIILVVLAALCVLPALLRALAELSVWVRLAVLVIGFALLLPAILVSPDVRDWAAERWEKAWK
;
A
#
# COMPACT_ATOMS: atom_id res chain seq x y z
N MET A 1 -24.61 -0.46 -13.19
CA MET A 1 -23.83 -1.65 -12.80
C MET A 1 -23.25 -1.41 -11.43
N ALA A 2 -23.82 -2.02 -10.39
CA ALA A 2 -23.30 -1.94 -9.03
C ALA A 2 -22.03 -2.80 -8.94
N THR A 3 -20.88 -2.17 -8.79
CA THR A 3 -19.63 -2.85 -8.45
C THR A 3 -19.73 -3.32 -7.00
N GLN A 4 -20.23 -4.54 -6.80
CA GLN A 4 -20.04 -5.26 -5.56
C GLN A 4 -18.53 -5.48 -5.36
N ARG A 5 -17.89 -4.57 -4.60
CA ARG A 5 -16.68 -4.93 -3.87
C ARG A 5 -17.11 -5.96 -2.83
N THR A 6 -16.93 -7.23 -3.16
CA THR A 6 -16.99 -8.31 -2.19
C THR A 6 -15.90 -8.05 -1.14
N ALA A 7 -16.30 -7.43 -0.04
CA ALA A 7 -15.54 -7.48 1.20
C ALA A 7 -15.45 -8.96 1.56
N ARG A 8 -14.34 -9.62 1.21
CA ARG A 8 -14.11 -11.01 1.57
C ARG A 8 -14.18 -11.14 3.10
N PRO A 9 -14.81 -12.20 3.63
CA PRO A 9 -15.04 -12.37 5.05
C PRO A 9 -13.72 -12.28 5.82
N GLY A 10 -13.75 -11.62 6.99
CA GLY A 10 -12.58 -11.21 7.76
C GLY A 10 -11.53 -12.30 8.03
N TRP A 11 -11.90 -13.58 7.96
CA TRP A 11 -10.98 -14.72 8.12
C TRP A 11 -9.84 -14.72 7.08
N LEU A 12 -10.13 -14.45 5.80
CA LEU A 12 -9.11 -14.40 4.74
C LEU A 12 -8.18 -13.19 4.86
N ALA A 13 -8.66 -12.11 5.49
CA ALA A 13 -7.87 -10.90 5.74
C ALA A 13 -6.87 -11.13 6.89
N TRP A 14 -7.27 -11.90 7.90
CA TRP A 14 -6.39 -12.36 8.99
C TRP A 14 -5.30 -13.29 8.48
N ASP A 15 -5.63 -14.27 7.62
CA ASP A 15 -4.64 -15.16 7.01
C ASP A 15 -3.58 -14.38 6.24
N ASN A 16 -3.99 -13.42 5.42
CA ASN A 16 -3.04 -12.55 4.70
C ASN A 16 -2.17 -11.69 5.63
N TYR A 17 -2.67 -11.33 6.82
CA TYR A 17 -1.90 -10.57 7.79
C TYR A 17 -0.87 -11.45 8.49
N PHE A 18 -1.27 -12.64 8.95
CA PHE A 18 -0.37 -13.63 9.52
C PHE A 18 0.72 -14.06 8.53
N VAL A 19 0.36 -14.31 7.26
CA VAL A 19 1.34 -14.62 6.21
C VAL A 19 2.35 -13.47 6.02
N GLY A 20 1.90 -12.22 6.06
CA GLY A 20 2.78 -11.05 6.00
C GLY A 20 3.74 -10.96 7.20
N VAL A 21 3.23 -11.12 8.42
CA VAL A 21 4.04 -11.06 9.65
C VAL A 21 5.05 -12.22 9.69
N VAL A 22 4.62 -13.44 9.41
CA VAL A 22 5.50 -14.61 9.36
C VAL A 22 6.58 -14.44 8.27
N GLY A 23 6.19 -13.94 7.10
CA GLY A 23 7.13 -13.63 6.02
C GLY A 23 8.19 -12.59 6.41
N LEU A 24 7.81 -11.54 7.15
CA LEU A 24 8.76 -10.56 7.67
C LEU A 24 9.73 -11.14 8.70
N VAL A 25 9.23 -11.95 9.63
CA VAL A 25 10.07 -12.61 10.65
C VAL A 25 11.07 -13.56 9.98
N LEU A 26 10.60 -14.42 9.07
CA LEU A 26 11.47 -15.34 8.34
C LEU A 26 12.47 -14.60 7.45
N GLY A 27 12.02 -13.54 6.79
CA GLY A 27 12.87 -12.65 6.00
C GLY A 27 14.01 -12.05 6.81
N LEU A 28 13.70 -11.53 8.00
CA LEU A 28 14.70 -10.98 8.91
C LEU A 28 15.70 -12.04 9.37
N CYS A 29 15.22 -13.23 9.73
CA CYS A 29 16.08 -14.35 10.13
C CYS A 29 17.03 -14.77 9.00
N PHE A 30 16.51 -15.03 7.79
CA PHE A 30 17.32 -15.42 6.64
C PHE A 30 18.28 -14.32 6.21
N GLY A 31 17.84 -13.06 6.20
CA GLY A 31 18.69 -11.91 5.88
C GLY A 31 19.83 -11.73 6.89
N THR A 32 19.55 -11.89 8.18
CA THR A 32 20.57 -11.81 9.25
C THR A 32 21.58 -12.96 9.12
N CYS A 33 21.11 -14.19 8.90
CA CYS A 33 21.98 -15.34 8.66
C CYS A 33 22.85 -15.15 7.40
N ALA A 34 22.28 -14.60 6.32
CA ALA A 34 23.04 -14.29 5.12
C ALA A 34 24.15 -13.27 5.39
N ALA A 35 23.84 -12.20 6.12
CA ALA A 35 24.79 -11.16 6.48
C ALA A 35 25.93 -11.71 7.37
N LEU A 36 25.63 -12.62 8.30
CA LEU A 36 26.62 -13.24 9.18
C LEU A 36 27.53 -14.26 8.48
N ILE A 37 27.04 -14.89 7.42
CA ILE A 37 27.75 -15.95 6.68
C ILE A 37 28.51 -15.37 5.47
N ALA A 38 28.20 -14.14 5.06
CA ALA A 38 28.86 -13.44 3.97
C ALA A 38 30.37 -13.32 4.25
N GLY A 39 31.17 -13.96 3.40
CA GLY A 39 32.61 -14.00 3.53
C GLY A 39 33.25 -14.75 2.36
N PRO A 40 34.56 -14.56 2.14
CA PRO A 40 35.27 -15.19 1.02
C PRO A 40 35.11 -16.71 1.07
N GLY A 41 34.56 -17.29 -0.01
CA GLY A 41 34.29 -18.73 -0.15
C GLY A 41 32.88 -19.20 0.26
N ARG A 42 32.04 -18.33 0.85
CA ARG A 42 30.67 -18.69 1.31
C ARG A 42 29.56 -17.88 0.63
N ASN A 43 29.91 -17.18 -0.45
CA ASN A 43 29.02 -16.27 -1.19
C ASN A 43 27.75 -16.95 -1.73
N LEU A 44 27.86 -18.20 -2.21
CA LEU A 44 26.72 -18.91 -2.79
C LEU A 44 25.64 -19.22 -1.75
N ALA A 45 26.04 -19.63 -0.54
CA ALA A 45 25.12 -19.85 0.58
C ALA A 45 24.47 -18.55 1.06
N ALA A 46 25.23 -17.45 1.14
CA ALA A 46 24.69 -16.14 1.48
C ALA A 46 23.66 -15.66 0.43
N ILE A 47 23.95 -15.83 -0.86
CA ILE A 47 23.02 -15.48 -1.94
C ILE A 47 21.70 -16.26 -1.83
N ILE A 48 21.76 -17.57 -1.59
CA ILE A 48 20.55 -18.39 -1.43
C ILE A 48 19.70 -17.88 -0.25
N LEU A 49 20.33 -17.56 0.88
CA LEU A 49 19.63 -17.03 2.04
C LEU A 49 19.00 -15.66 1.77
N VAL A 50 19.68 -14.78 1.03
CA VAL A 50 19.10 -13.49 0.61
C VAL A 50 17.89 -13.68 -0.31
N VAL A 51 17.97 -14.62 -1.26
CA VAL A 51 16.85 -14.92 -2.17
C VAL A 51 15.65 -15.46 -1.40
N LEU A 52 15.86 -16.38 -0.46
CA LEU A 52 14.81 -16.87 0.43
C LEU A 52 14.21 -15.75 1.28
N ALA A 53 15.05 -14.89 1.85
CA ALA A 53 14.60 -13.71 2.60
C ALA A 53 13.72 -12.81 1.74
N ALA A 54 14.15 -12.53 0.51
CA ALA A 54 13.42 -11.68 -0.43
C ALA A 54 12.04 -12.29 -0.77
N LEU A 55 11.96 -13.59 -1.05
CA LEU A 55 10.70 -14.27 -1.33
C LEU A 55 9.73 -14.22 -0.15
N CYS A 56 10.23 -14.31 1.09
CA CYS A 56 9.41 -14.20 2.30
C CYS A 56 8.90 -12.77 2.55
N VAL A 57 9.70 -11.74 2.26
CA VAL A 57 9.36 -10.33 2.51
C VAL A 57 8.52 -9.71 1.40
N LEU A 58 8.70 -10.15 0.14
CA LEU A 58 8.03 -9.59 -1.03
C LEU A 58 6.50 -9.44 -0.89
N PRO A 59 5.73 -10.45 -0.43
CA PRO A 59 4.28 -10.29 -0.28
C PRO A 59 3.92 -9.21 0.77
N ALA A 60 4.67 -9.13 1.87
CA ALA A 60 4.47 -8.10 2.89
C ALA A 60 4.79 -6.69 2.35
N LEU A 61 5.85 -6.56 1.55
CA LEU A 61 6.23 -5.30 0.91
C LEU A 61 5.18 -4.83 -0.09
N LEU A 62 4.67 -5.73 -0.94
CA LEU A 62 3.62 -5.42 -1.91
C LEU A 62 2.33 -4.96 -1.21
N ARG A 63 1.97 -5.62 -0.09
CA ARG A 63 0.84 -5.20 0.72
C ARG A 63 1.06 -3.82 1.34
N ALA A 64 2.24 -3.56 1.91
CA ALA A 64 2.57 -2.27 2.48
C ALA A 64 2.51 -1.14 1.45
N LEU A 65 3.00 -1.38 0.22
CA LEU A 65 2.91 -0.43 -0.90
C LEU A 65 1.45 -0.17 -1.31
N ALA A 66 0.63 -1.21 -1.37
CA ALA A 66 -0.80 -1.06 -1.67
C ALA A 66 -1.51 -0.24 -0.58
N GLU A 67 -1.26 -0.54 0.70
CA GLU A 67 -1.82 0.21 1.83
C GLU A 67 -1.35 1.67 1.80
N LEU A 68 -0.06 1.93 1.59
CA LEU A 68 0.49 3.27 1.45
C LEU A 68 -0.19 4.06 0.32
N SER A 69 -0.46 3.41 -0.82
CA SER A 69 -1.17 4.06 -1.94
C SER A 69 -2.59 4.49 -1.56
N VAL A 70 -3.27 3.72 -0.71
CA VAL A 70 -4.60 4.06 -0.18
C VAL A 70 -4.49 5.24 0.76
N TRP A 71 -3.53 5.23 1.68
CA TRP A 71 -3.30 6.34 2.60
C TRP A 71 -2.98 7.65 1.88
N VAL A 72 -2.14 7.60 0.83
CA VAL A 72 -1.82 8.78 0.02
C VAL A 72 -3.07 9.32 -0.68
N ARG A 73 -3.87 8.46 -1.33
CA ARG A 73 -5.12 8.89 -1.99
C ARG A 73 -6.10 9.49 -0.99
N LEU A 74 -6.21 8.91 0.20
CA LEU A 74 -7.07 9.41 1.26
C LEU A 74 -6.58 10.77 1.78
N ALA A 75 -5.27 10.94 1.98
CA ALA A 75 -4.69 12.23 2.36
C ALA A 75 -4.96 13.30 1.29
N VAL A 76 -4.74 12.99 0.00
CA VAL A 76 -5.04 13.91 -1.11
C VAL A 76 -6.51 14.29 -1.13
N LEU A 77 -7.41 13.32 -0.93
CA LEU A 77 -8.84 13.57 -0.86
C LEU A 77 -9.19 14.51 0.31
N VAL A 78 -8.67 14.24 1.50
CA VAL A 78 -8.92 15.03 2.71
C VAL A 78 -8.40 16.46 2.54
N ILE A 79 -7.18 16.62 2.01
CA ILE A 79 -6.60 17.94 1.74
C ILE A 79 -7.44 18.67 0.69
N GLY A 80 -7.77 18.01 -0.41
CA GLY A 80 -8.61 18.58 -1.47
C GLY A 80 -9.96 19.04 -0.92
N PHE A 81 -10.63 18.21 -0.11
CA PHE A 81 -11.89 18.56 0.53
C PHE A 81 -11.75 19.72 1.51
N ALA A 82 -10.74 19.69 2.38
CA ALA A 82 -10.47 20.75 3.36
C ALA A 82 -10.18 22.11 2.70
N LEU A 83 -9.63 22.13 1.48
CA LEU A 83 -9.37 23.35 0.73
C LEU A 83 -10.56 23.79 -0.13
N LEU A 84 -11.18 22.86 -0.86
CA LEU A 84 -12.29 23.16 -1.78
C LEU A 84 -13.58 23.52 -1.04
N LEU A 85 -13.89 22.85 0.08
CA LEU A 85 -15.11 23.09 0.82
C LEU A 85 -15.24 24.55 1.29
N PRO A 86 -14.26 25.13 2.02
CA PRO A 86 -14.33 26.54 2.41
C PRO A 86 -14.30 27.47 1.20
N ALA A 87 -13.54 27.14 0.14
CA ALA A 87 -13.49 27.95 -1.06
C ALA A 87 -14.85 28.06 -1.76
N ILE A 88 -15.60 26.95 -1.86
CA ILE A 88 -16.96 26.92 -2.43
C ILE A 88 -17.97 27.65 -1.54
N LEU A 89 -17.81 27.54 -0.21
CA LEU A 89 -18.69 28.22 0.74
C LEU A 89 -18.53 29.74 0.69
N VAL A 90 -17.29 30.22 0.57
CA VAL A 90 -16.96 31.64 0.61
C VAL A 90 -17.07 32.31 -0.77
N SER A 91 -16.73 31.63 -1.87
CA SER A 91 -16.71 32.23 -3.22
C SER A 91 -17.81 31.67 -4.13
N PRO A 92 -18.68 32.54 -4.69
CA PRO A 92 -19.64 32.16 -5.72
C PRO A 92 -18.96 31.73 -7.03
N ASP A 93 -17.87 32.37 -7.44
CA ASP A 93 -17.16 32.03 -8.69
C ASP A 93 -16.58 30.60 -8.65
N VAL A 94 -16.00 30.19 -7.51
CA VAL A 94 -15.47 28.83 -7.32
C VAL A 94 -16.59 27.80 -7.33
N ARG A 95 -17.79 28.17 -6.86
CA ARG A 95 -18.97 27.31 -6.85
C ARG A 95 -19.49 27.05 -8.26
N ASP A 96 -19.63 28.09 -9.07
CA ASP A 96 -20.11 27.98 -10.45
C ASP A 96 -19.10 27.21 -11.31
N TRP A 97 -17.81 27.48 -11.12
CA TRP A 97 -16.73 26.71 -11.75
C TRP A 97 -16.77 25.22 -11.36
N ALA A 98 -17.01 24.91 -10.08
CA ALA A 98 -17.10 23.53 -9.61
C ALA A 98 -18.33 22.82 -10.20
N ALA A 99 -19.47 23.52 -10.30
CA ALA A 99 -20.69 22.99 -10.91
C ALA A 99 -20.48 22.67 -12.41
N GLU A 100 -19.85 23.58 -13.16
CA GLU A 100 -19.56 23.36 -14.58
C GLU A 100 -18.61 22.16 -14.79
N ARG A 101 -17.60 21.99 -13.94
CA ARG A 101 -16.72 20.81 -13.99
C ARG A 101 -17.43 19.52 -13.64
N TRP A 102 -18.32 19.56 -12.66
CA TRP A 102 -19.11 18.39 -12.27
C TRP A 102 -20.02 17.94 -13.42
N GLU A 103 -20.67 18.88 -14.11
CA GLU A 103 -21.51 18.58 -15.27
C GLU A 103 -20.71 17.98 -16.43
N LYS A 104 -19.50 18.49 -16.71
CA LYS A 104 -18.61 17.94 -17.74
C LYS A 104 -18.08 16.54 -17.40
N ALA A 105 -17.84 16.24 -16.12
CA ALA A 105 -17.36 14.93 -15.70
C ALA A 105 -18.44 13.83 -15.77
N TRP A 106 -19.72 14.22 -15.83
CA TRP A 106 -20.87 13.31 -15.85
C TRP A 106 -21.51 13.12 -17.24
N LYS A 107 -21.00 13.83 -18.26
CA LYS A 107 -21.29 13.59 -19.68
C LYS A 107 -20.28 12.59 -20.24
#